data_AF-L2GKW3-F1
#
_entry.id   AF-L2GKW3-F1
#
_cell.length_a   1.000
_cell.length_b   1.000
_cell.length_c   1.000
_cell.angle_alpha   90.00
_cell.angle_beta   90.00
_cell.angle_gamma   90.00
#
_symmetry.space_group_name_H-M   'P 1'
#
loop_
_entity.id
_entity.type
_entity.pdbx_description
1 polymer ?
#
loop_
_entity_poly.entity_id
_entity_poly.type
_entity_poly.pdbx_seq_one_letter_code
_entity_poly.pdbx_strand_id
1 'polypeptide(L)'
;MAVEITLVTDNSLEYALILSLLSRKPVCFTCALDVKSVPTFIKLLAPESTWKVSGDFLKFIPGPLEGGRHKLSVDRIPDALASIILLSPFLREDLQLEMSGITNHSSCSVDLFKITYYTMFRAFNLPRFDLSVKKRGFGPLGEGCVLYKTKVREKSRSNRYVQSRRHPKNQGPCDNIQNRIGLCS
;
A
#
# COMPACT_ATOMS: atom_id res chain seq x y z
N MET A 1 -15.65 -1.67 -22.28
CA MET A 1 -15.93 -3.05 -21.82
C MET A 1 -15.70 -3.07 -20.30
N ALA A 2 -16.73 -3.41 -19.52
CA ALA A 2 -16.59 -3.63 -18.08
C ALA A 2 -16.08 -5.06 -17.84
N VAL A 3 -15.28 -5.25 -16.80
CA VAL A 3 -14.78 -6.59 -16.42
C VAL A 3 -15.72 -7.15 -15.36
N GLU A 4 -16.27 -8.33 -15.60
CA GLU A 4 -17.06 -9.06 -14.60
C GLU A 4 -16.14 -9.92 -13.74
N ILE A 5 -16.27 -9.80 -12.42
CA ILE A 5 -15.44 -10.49 -11.43
C ILE A 5 -16.36 -11.13 -10.40
N THR A 6 -16.29 -12.45 -10.25
CA THR A 6 -16.95 -13.15 -9.15
C THR A 6 -16.06 -13.08 -7.91
N LEU A 7 -16.55 -12.49 -6.83
CA LEU A 7 -15.81 -12.35 -5.58
C LEU A 7 -16.30 -13.36 -4.54
N VAL A 8 -15.36 -13.94 -3.80
CA VAL A 8 -15.63 -14.94 -2.76
C VAL A 8 -15.29 -14.40 -1.35
N THR A 9 -14.46 -13.36 -1.23
CA THR A 9 -14.02 -12.80 0.06
C THR A 9 -13.95 -11.27 0.05
N ASP A 10 -14.05 -10.65 1.23
CA ASP A 10 -13.96 -9.19 1.42
C ASP A 10 -12.60 -8.63 1.02
N ASN A 11 -11.51 -9.34 1.32
CA ASN A 11 -10.16 -8.94 0.91
C ASN A 11 -10.04 -8.87 -0.63
N SER A 12 -10.70 -9.78 -1.34
CA SER A 12 -10.72 -9.76 -2.81
C SER A 12 -11.43 -8.53 -3.38
N LEU A 13 -12.42 -7.99 -2.67
CA LEU A 13 -13.14 -6.78 -3.08
C LEU A 13 -12.22 -5.55 -3.06
N GLU A 14 -11.49 -5.35 -1.97
CA GLU A 14 -10.57 -4.21 -1.83
C GLU A 14 -9.51 -4.17 -2.94
N TYR A 15 -8.83 -5.28 -3.20
CA TYR A 15 -7.86 -5.36 -4.28
C TYR A 15 -8.48 -5.12 -5.66
N ALA A 16 -9.66 -5.67 -5.93
CA ALA A 16 -10.32 -5.47 -7.20
C ALA A 16 -10.73 -4.01 -7.43
N LEU A 17 -11.16 -3.31 -6.37
CA LEU A 17 -11.47 -1.88 -6.41
C LEU A 17 -10.21 -1.03 -6.65
N ILE A 18 -9.10 -1.36 -5.99
CA ILE A 18 -7.81 -0.70 -6.23
C ILE A 18 -7.37 -0.88 -7.69
N LEU A 19 -7.43 -2.10 -8.22
CA LEU A 19 -7.07 -2.38 -9.61
C LEU A 19 -8.02 -1.68 -10.59
N SER A 20 -9.30 -1.55 -10.27
CA SER A 20 -10.26 -0.75 -11.06
C SER A 20 -9.86 0.73 -11.08
N LEU A 21 -9.49 1.31 -9.93
CA LEU A 21 -9.01 2.70 -9.84
C LEU A 21 -7.71 2.93 -10.61
N LEU A 22 -6.77 1.99 -10.55
CA LEU A 22 -5.50 2.06 -11.27
C LEU A 22 -5.67 1.90 -12.79
N SER A 23 -6.52 0.97 -13.21
CA SER A 23 -6.77 0.68 -14.63
C SER A 23 -7.79 1.62 -15.28
N ARG A 24 -8.54 2.39 -14.49
CA ARG A 24 -9.67 3.22 -14.92
C ARG A 24 -10.75 2.45 -15.68
N LYS A 25 -10.87 1.15 -15.40
CA LYS A 25 -11.88 0.29 -16.02
C LYS A 25 -13.00 0.01 -15.02
N PRO A 26 -14.27 0.15 -15.44
CA PRO A 26 -15.39 -0.24 -14.60
C PRO A 26 -15.38 -1.75 -14.35
N VAL A 27 -15.79 -2.14 -13.15
CA VAL A 27 -15.85 -3.53 -12.71
C VAL A 27 -17.25 -3.82 -12.16
N CYS A 28 -17.73 -5.03 -12.44
CA CYS A 28 -18.98 -5.54 -11.92
C CYS A 28 -18.67 -6.75 -11.05
N PHE A 29 -19.26 -6.77 -9.86
CA PHE A 29 -19.11 -7.85 -8.90
C PHE A 29 -20.44 -8.55 -8.70
N THR A 30 -20.40 -9.88 -8.60
CA THR A 30 -21.50 -10.66 -8.05
C THR A 30 -21.25 -10.81 -6.56
N CYS A 31 -22.03 -10.09 -5.75
CA CYS A 31 -21.92 -10.01 -4.31
C CYS A 31 -22.86 -11.03 -3.65
N ALA A 32 -22.30 -12.14 -3.18
CA ALA A 32 -22.97 -12.99 -2.18
C ALA A 32 -22.82 -12.44 -0.75
N LEU A 33 -22.08 -11.34 -0.58
CA LEU A 33 -21.75 -10.70 0.69
C LEU A 33 -22.46 -9.35 0.80
N ASP A 34 -22.94 -9.04 2.00
CA ASP A 34 -23.56 -7.76 2.34
C ASP A 34 -22.49 -6.66 2.29
N VAL A 35 -22.42 -5.92 1.19
CA VAL A 35 -21.47 -4.80 1.00
C VAL A 35 -21.93 -3.62 1.86
N LYS A 36 -21.87 -3.76 3.19
CA LYS A 36 -22.38 -2.78 4.15
C LYS A 36 -21.58 -1.49 4.18
N SER A 37 -20.31 -1.53 3.77
CA SER A 37 -19.44 -0.36 3.83
C SER A 37 -18.48 -0.29 2.67
N VAL A 38 -18.46 0.87 2.05
CA VAL A 38 -17.44 1.22 1.06
C VAL A 38 -16.12 1.41 1.78
N PRO A 39 -15.01 0.86 1.24
CA PRO A 39 -13.69 1.10 1.78
C PRO A 39 -13.38 2.59 1.90
N THR A 40 -12.94 3.01 3.09
CA THR A 40 -12.80 4.43 3.41
C THR A 40 -11.82 5.16 2.50
N PHE A 41 -10.82 4.47 1.95
CA PHE A 41 -9.86 5.05 1.02
C PHE A 41 -10.51 5.52 -0.30
N ILE A 42 -11.60 4.89 -0.76
CA ILE A 42 -12.28 5.29 -2.01
C ILE A 42 -12.96 6.64 -1.82
N LYS A 43 -13.67 6.82 -0.69
CA LYS A 43 -14.30 8.10 -0.35
C LYS A 43 -13.27 9.23 -0.24
N LEU A 44 -12.08 8.89 0.23
CA LEU A 44 -11.00 9.83 0.45
C LEU A 44 -10.27 10.24 -0.84
N LEU A 45 -9.83 9.25 -1.60
CA LEU A 45 -8.91 9.45 -2.72
C LEU A 45 -9.61 9.46 -4.07
N ALA A 46 -10.85 8.99 -4.16
CA ALA A 46 -11.58 8.94 -5.41
C ALA A 46 -13.05 9.35 -5.21
N PRO A 47 -13.30 10.59 -4.74
CA PRO A 47 -14.62 11.05 -4.32
C PRO A 47 -15.66 11.03 -5.46
N GLU A 48 -15.20 11.18 -6.70
CA GLU A 48 -16.04 11.12 -7.91
C GLU A 48 -16.35 9.68 -8.38
N SER A 49 -15.84 8.65 -7.69
CA SER A 49 -16.16 7.27 -8.04
C SER A 49 -17.63 6.97 -7.75
N THR A 50 -18.27 6.23 -8.64
CA THR A 50 -19.69 5.86 -8.46
C THR A 50 -19.82 4.36 -8.26
N TRP A 51 -20.72 3.97 -7.36
CA TRP A 51 -21.15 2.59 -7.24
C TRP A 51 -22.66 2.50 -7.34
N LYS A 52 -23.15 1.37 -7.84
CA LYS A 52 -24.57 1.03 -7.85
C LYS A 52 -24.72 -0.41 -7.42
N VAL A 53 -25.61 -0.64 -6.46
CA VAL A 53 -26.04 -1.96 -6.03
C VAL A 53 -27.37 -2.26 -6.71
N SER A 54 -27.51 -3.43 -7.31
CA SER A 54 -28.73 -3.87 -7.97
C SER A 54 -28.89 -5.38 -7.78
N GLY A 55 -29.73 -5.77 -6.82
CA GLY A 55 -29.81 -7.16 -6.35
C GLY A 55 -28.45 -7.62 -5.82
N ASP A 56 -27.97 -8.76 -6.31
CA ASP A 56 -26.68 -9.35 -5.94
C ASP A 56 -25.50 -8.78 -6.75
N PHE A 57 -25.70 -7.68 -7.47
CA PHE A 57 -24.64 -7.07 -8.28
C PHE A 57 -24.20 -5.72 -7.73
N LEU A 58 -22.89 -5.54 -7.60
CA LEU A 58 -22.25 -4.25 -7.33
C LEU A 58 -21.49 -3.82 -8.57
N LYS A 59 -21.91 -2.72 -9.19
CA LYS A 59 -21.18 -2.06 -10.28
C LYS A 59 -20.38 -0.91 -9.72
N PHE A 60 -19.06 -0.91 -9.94
CA PHE A 60 -18.16 0.17 -9.58
C PHE A 60 -17.58 0.85 -10.82
N ILE A 61 -17.66 2.18 -10.86
CA ILE A 61 -17.10 3.01 -11.91
C ILE A 61 -16.04 3.91 -11.26
N PRO A 62 -14.75 3.68 -11.56
CA PRO A 62 -13.66 4.41 -10.93
C PRO A 62 -13.61 5.87 -11.37
N GLY A 63 -13.60 6.77 -10.40
CA GLY A 63 -13.34 8.19 -10.61
C GLY A 63 -11.85 8.53 -10.64
N PRO A 64 -11.49 9.80 -10.84
CA PRO A 64 -10.14 10.30 -10.60
C PRO A 64 -9.61 10.09 -9.20
N LEU A 65 -8.31 9.76 -9.16
CA LEU A 65 -7.51 9.73 -7.94
C LEU A 65 -7.02 11.14 -7.63
N GLU A 66 -7.49 11.67 -6.50
CA GLU A 66 -7.25 13.02 -6.02
C GLU A 66 -6.45 12.98 -4.72
N GLY A 67 -5.45 13.86 -4.64
CA GLY A 67 -4.62 14.03 -3.45
C GLY A 67 -5.28 14.97 -2.46
N GLY A 68 -4.46 15.84 -1.86
CA GLY A 68 -4.91 16.88 -0.94
C GLY A 68 -4.58 16.56 0.52
N ARG A 69 -5.17 17.35 1.43
CA ARG A 69 -4.94 17.23 2.86
C ARG A 69 -6.17 16.65 3.55
N HIS A 70 -5.99 15.51 4.19
CA HIS A 70 -7.09 14.75 4.75
C HIS A 70 -6.80 14.27 6.17
N LYS A 71 -7.87 14.05 6.93
CA LYS A 71 -7.85 13.37 8.23
C LYS A 71 -8.75 12.15 8.16
N LEU A 72 -8.26 11.02 8.64
CA LEU A 72 -8.94 9.73 8.55
C LEU A 72 -8.87 9.00 9.89
N SER A 73 -10.01 8.69 10.48
CA SER A 73 -10.07 7.78 11.62
C SER A 73 -10.44 6.39 11.13
N VAL A 74 -9.62 5.41 11.47
CA VAL A 74 -9.81 3.99 11.13
C VAL A 74 -9.54 3.16 12.37
N ASP A 75 -10.18 2.01 12.47
CA ASP A 75 -9.90 1.07 13.55
C ASP A 75 -8.43 0.60 13.47
N ARG A 76 -8.01 0.17 12.28
CA ARG A 76 -6.67 -0.36 12.00
C ARG A 76 -5.98 0.45 10.92
N ILE A 77 -4.93 1.18 11.31
CA ILE A 77 -4.14 2.00 10.38
C ILE A 77 -3.43 1.15 9.31
N PRO A 78 -2.80 0.00 9.63
CA PRO A 78 -2.13 -0.84 8.63
C PRO A 78 -2.96 -1.20 7.41
N ASP A 79 -4.24 -1.51 7.61
CA ASP A 79 -5.14 -2.02 6.57
C ASP A 79 -5.47 -0.88 5.56
N ALA A 80 -5.81 0.30 6.07
CA ALA A 80 -6.02 1.48 5.22
C ALA A 80 -4.71 1.96 4.55
N LEU A 81 -3.60 1.91 5.28
CA LEU A 81 -2.30 2.40 4.82
C LEU A 81 -1.79 1.63 3.60
N ALA A 82 -1.99 0.31 3.54
CA ALA A 82 -1.59 -0.51 2.39
C ALA A 82 -2.20 0.00 1.09
N SER A 83 -3.51 0.23 1.10
CA SER A 83 -4.30 0.68 -0.05
C SER A 83 -3.96 2.11 -0.46
N ILE A 84 -3.76 3.00 0.53
CA ILE A 84 -3.35 4.38 0.29
C ILE A 84 -1.96 4.44 -0.34
N ILE A 85 -0.98 3.70 0.19
CA ILE A 85 0.38 3.67 -0.38
C ILE A 85 0.34 3.18 -1.82
N LEU A 86 -0.43 2.14 -2.13
CA LEU A 86 -0.51 1.58 -3.49
C LEU A 86 -1.10 2.57 -4.51
N LEU A 87 -2.10 3.36 -4.10
CA LEU A 87 -2.73 4.39 -4.94
C LEU A 87 -1.92 5.70 -5.03
N SER A 88 -1.09 5.97 -4.03
CA SER A 88 -0.37 7.24 -3.87
C SER A 88 0.42 7.74 -5.08
N PRO A 89 1.11 6.90 -5.89
CA PRO A 89 1.89 7.37 -7.03
C PRO A 89 1.03 7.86 -8.19
N PHE A 90 -0.27 7.54 -8.19
CA PHE A 90 -1.20 7.79 -9.29
C PHE A 90 -2.18 8.93 -9.00
N LEU A 91 -2.02 9.60 -7.86
CA LEU A 91 -2.81 10.78 -7.49
C LEU A 91 -2.48 11.95 -8.41
N ARG A 92 -3.45 12.82 -8.66
CA ARG A 92 -3.23 14.06 -9.44
C ARG A 92 -2.39 15.10 -8.69
N GLU A 93 -2.46 15.08 -7.37
CA GLU A 93 -1.90 16.08 -6.46
C GLU A 93 -1.18 15.40 -5.29
N ASP A 94 -0.30 16.15 -4.63
CA ASP A 94 0.39 15.71 -3.42
C ASP A 94 -0.62 15.32 -2.33
N LEU A 95 -0.30 14.27 -1.56
CA LEU A 95 -1.16 13.77 -0.49
C LEU A 95 -0.51 14.03 0.86
N GLN A 96 -1.29 14.61 1.77
CA GLN A 96 -0.97 14.66 3.19
C GLN A 96 -2.15 14.08 3.97
N LEU A 97 -1.93 12.93 4.58
CA LEU A 97 -2.96 12.21 5.31
C LEU A 97 -2.54 12.00 6.77
N GLU A 98 -3.38 12.47 7.69
CA GLU A 98 -3.27 12.16 9.12
C GLU A 98 -4.27 11.06 9.47
N MET A 99 -3.78 9.92 9.92
CA MET A 99 -4.60 8.77 10.29
C MET A 99 -4.58 8.56 11.81
N SER A 100 -5.76 8.34 12.39
CA SER A 100 -5.93 7.94 13.78
C SER A 100 -6.46 6.52 13.90
N GLY A 101 -5.95 5.74 14.86
CA GLY A 101 -6.33 4.33 15.05
C GLY A 101 -5.27 3.44 15.70
N ILE A 102 -5.48 2.13 15.64
CA ILE A 102 -4.52 1.12 16.11
C ILE A 102 -3.32 1.06 15.14
N THR A 103 -2.11 1.27 15.68
CA THR A 103 -0.85 1.30 14.91
C THR A 103 -0.11 -0.03 14.86
N ASN A 104 -0.41 -0.92 15.80
CA ASN A 104 0.25 -2.20 15.93
C ASN A 104 -0.80 -3.26 16.28
N HIS A 105 -1.02 -4.19 15.37
CA HIS A 105 -1.82 -5.38 15.62
C HIS A 105 -0.93 -6.60 15.34
N SER A 106 -1.20 -7.72 16.03
CA SER A 106 -0.38 -8.95 16.08
C SER A 106 0.19 -9.47 14.75
N SER A 107 -0.41 -9.10 13.61
CA SER A 107 0.00 -9.52 12.27
C SER A 107 0.74 -8.46 11.45
N CYS A 108 0.60 -7.16 11.75
CA CYS A 108 1.22 -6.09 10.96
C CYS A 108 1.36 -4.77 11.73
N SER A 109 2.55 -4.16 11.65
CA SER A 109 2.85 -2.86 12.27
C SER A 109 3.10 -1.80 11.20
N VAL A 110 2.80 -0.54 11.50
CA VAL A 110 3.03 0.60 10.59
C VAL A 110 4.52 0.74 10.22
N ASP A 111 5.44 0.32 11.09
CA ASP A 111 6.88 0.38 10.83
C ASP A 111 7.31 -0.56 9.69
N LEU A 112 6.63 -1.69 9.53
CA LEU A 112 6.89 -2.63 8.43
C LEU A 112 6.63 -1.98 7.07
N PHE A 113 5.60 -1.14 6.98
CA PHE A 113 5.30 -0.41 5.74
C PHE A 113 6.43 0.54 5.36
N LYS A 114 7.02 1.22 6.34
CA LYS A 114 8.13 2.13 6.11
C LYS A 114 9.33 1.42 5.48
N ILE A 115 9.65 0.21 5.93
CA ILE A 115 10.82 -0.54 5.43
C ILE A 115 10.51 -1.16 4.05
N THR A 116 9.39 -1.87 3.96
CA THR A 116 9.04 -2.66 2.77
C THR A 116 8.69 -1.76 1.59
N TYR A 117 7.79 -0.79 1.79
CA TYR A 117 7.32 0.04 0.68
C TYR A 117 8.35 1.08 0.27
N TYR A 118 9.21 1.56 1.17
CA TYR A 118 10.31 2.44 0.76
C TYR A 118 11.30 1.73 -0.18
N THR A 119 11.60 0.47 0.10
CA THR A 119 12.44 -0.36 -0.78
C THR A 119 11.77 -0.59 -2.13
N MET A 120 10.47 -0.90 -2.14
CA MET A 120 9.68 -1.07 -3.36
C MET A 120 9.62 0.21 -4.19
N PHE A 121 9.27 1.34 -3.58
CA PHE A 121 9.16 2.62 -4.27
C PHE A 121 10.49 3.04 -4.89
N ARG A 122 11.60 2.83 -4.18
CA ARG A 122 12.94 3.03 -4.72
C ARG A 122 13.23 2.11 -5.90
N ALA A 123 12.82 0.84 -5.84
CA ALA A 123 13.02 -0.13 -6.91
C ALA A 123 12.20 0.16 -8.17
N PHE A 124 11.01 0.75 -8.03
CA PHE A 124 10.15 1.15 -9.16
C PHE A 124 10.33 2.61 -9.58
N ASN A 125 11.30 3.33 -8.99
CA ASN A 125 11.54 4.76 -9.22
C ASN A 125 10.26 5.61 -9.02
N LEU A 126 9.43 5.22 -8.05
CA LEU A 126 8.22 5.93 -7.68
C LEU A 126 8.55 7.13 -6.78
N PRO A 127 7.67 8.14 -6.72
CA PRO A 127 7.91 9.33 -5.91
C PRO A 127 8.08 8.98 -4.43
N ARG A 128 9.02 9.62 -3.73
CA ARG A 128 9.27 9.29 -2.32
C ARG A 128 8.07 9.67 -1.47
N PHE A 129 7.74 8.80 -0.51
CA PHE A 129 6.78 9.09 0.55
C PHE A 129 7.49 9.20 1.90
N ASP A 130 6.88 9.94 2.81
CA ASP A 130 7.26 10.02 4.22
C ASP A 130 6.16 9.43 5.09
N LEU A 131 6.55 8.59 6.04
CA LEU A 131 5.68 7.94 7.01
C LEU A 131 6.25 8.20 8.41
N SER A 132 5.51 9.00 9.18
CA SER A 132 5.88 9.44 10.52
C SER A 132 4.81 9.01 11.52
N VAL A 133 5.17 8.10 12.43
CA VAL A 133 4.32 7.76 13.58
C VAL A 133 4.46 8.87 14.62
N LYS A 134 3.37 9.60 14.89
CA LYS A 134 3.31 10.68 15.88
C LYS A 134 2.99 10.15 17.28
N LYS A 135 2.06 9.21 17.36
CA LYS A 135 1.65 8.53 18.60
C LYS A 135 1.37 7.07 18.27
N ARG A 136 1.84 6.14 19.10
CA ARG A 136 1.48 4.72 18.95
C ARG A 136 0.14 4.46 19.63
N GLY A 137 -0.73 3.74 18.94
CA GLY A 137 -2.02 3.25 19.43
C GLY A 137 -2.00 1.74 19.51
N PHE A 138 -2.37 1.22 20.67
CA PHE A 138 -2.56 -0.21 20.91
C PHE A 138 -4.06 -0.48 21.09
N GLY A 139 -4.52 -1.67 20.69
CA GLY A 139 -5.90 -2.08 20.95
C GLY A 139 -6.16 -2.20 22.46
N PRO A 140 -7.42 -2.06 22.92
CA PRO A 140 -8.64 -1.93 22.11
C PRO A 140 -9.08 -0.48 21.81
N LEU A 141 -8.54 0.54 22.49
CA LEU A 141 -8.98 1.93 22.34
C LEU A 141 -8.32 2.66 21.15
N GLY A 142 -7.08 2.30 20.79
CA GLY A 142 -6.46 2.71 19.53
C GLY A 142 -6.36 4.22 19.27
N GLU A 143 -5.60 4.97 20.07
CA GLU A 143 -5.38 6.43 19.84
C GLU A 143 -4.05 6.74 19.14
N GLY A 144 -3.60 5.86 18.25
CA GLY A 144 -2.39 6.10 17.48
C GLY A 144 -2.62 7.23 16.47
N CYS A 145 -1.56 7.93 16.11
CA CYS A 145 -1.58 8.95 15.09
C CYS A 145 -0.39 8.76 14.16
N VAL A 146 -0.67 8.67 12.86
CA VAL A 146 0.31 8.46 11.80
C VAL A 146 0.11 9.50 10.72
N LEU A 147 1.20 10.16 10.34
CA LEU A 147 1.22 11.12 9.26
C LEU A 147 1.89 10.48 8.03
N TYR A 148 1.12 10.35 6.97
CA TYR A 148 1.58 9.92 5.66
C TYR A 148 1.64 11.11 4.71
N LYS A 149 2.73 11.23 3.96
CA LYS A 149 2.92 12.27 2.93
C LYS A 149 3.53 11.68 1.68
N THR A 150 3.04 12.07 0.50
CA THR A 150 3.70 11.78 -0.77
C THR A 150 3.66 12.99 -1.69
N LYS A 151 4.69 13.14 -2.53
CA LYS A 151 4.74 14.17 -3.57
C LYS A 151 4.61 13.50 -4.93
N VAL A 152 3.61 13.88 -5.73
CA VAL A 152 3.37 13.23 -7.04
C VAL A 152 4.39 13.69 -8.07
N ARG A 153 4.86 14.95 -7.99
CA ARG A 153 5.70 15.59 -9.01
C ARG A 153 7.16 15.81 -8.59
N GLU A 154 7.79 14.81 -8.00
CA GLU A 154 9.26 14.80 -8.02
C GLU A 154 9.71 14.40 -9.42
N LYS A 155 10.37 15.32 -10.14
CA LYS A 155 10.98 15.06 -11.45
C LYS A 155 11.87 13.82 -11.34
N SER A 156 11.35 12.65 -11.74
CA SER A 156 12.15 11.45 -11.84
C SER A 156 13.12 11.68 -13.02
N ARG A 157 14.42 11.73 -12.72
CA ARG A 157 15.43 11.59 -13.77
C ARG A 157 15.16 10.24 -14.41
N SER A 158 14.70 10.25 -15.66
CA SER A 158 14.60 9.07 -16.52
C SER A 158 15.91 8.30 -16.41
N ASN A 159 15.85 7.07 -15.91
CA ASN A 159 16.96 6.15 -16.06
C ASN A 159 16.41 4.76 -16.36
N ARG A 160 16.84 4.21 -17.50
CA ARG A 160 16.44 2.91 -18.00
C ARG A 160 16.81 1.85 -16.96
N TYR A 161 15.82 1.13 -16.45
CA TYR A 161 16.08 -0.13 -15.77
C TYR A 161 16.50 -1.17 -16.82
N VAL A 162 17.80 -1.34 -17.01
CA VAL A 162 18.39 -2.60 -17.46
C VAL A 162 19.58 -2.88 -16.55
N GLN A 163 19.38 -3.78 -15.58
CA GLN A 163 20.24 -4.95 -15.34
C GLN A 163 19.86 -5.66 -14.05
N SER A 164 19.85 -6.99 -14.14
CA SER A 164 19.68 -7.94 -13.05
C SER A 164 20.72 -7.69 -11.95
N ARG A 165 20.25 -7.41 -10.73
CA ARG A 165 21.15 -7.43 -9.57
C ARG A 165 21.50 -8.89 -9.29
N ARG A 166 22.75 -9.26 -9.53
CA ARG A 166 23.36 -10.47 -8.96
C ARG A 166 23.24 -10.39 -7.44
N HIS A 167 22.76 -11.46 -6.80
CA HIS A 167 22.79 -11.58 -5.35
C HIS A 167 24.22 -11.37 -4.84
N PRO A 168 24.44 -10.58 -3.78
CA PRO A 168 25.72 -10.61 -3.07
C PRO A 168 25.93 -12.03 -2.55
N LYS A 169 27.09 -12.64 -2.86
CA LYS A 169 27.47 -13.94 -2.31
C LYS A 169 27.46 -13.83 -0.79
N ASN A 170 26.67 -14.67 -0.13
CA ASN A 170 26.76 -14.86 1.31
C ASN A 170 28.16 -15.38 1.63
N GLN A 171 29.03 -14.53 2.19
CA GLN A 171 30.25 -14.97 2.84
C GLN A 171 29.86 -15.47 4.23
N GLY A 172 29.56 -16.77 4.30
CA GLY A 172 29.46 -17.50 5.56
C GLY A 172 30.86 -17.71 6.16
N PRO A 173 31.00 -17.78 7.50
CA PRO A 173 32.28 -17.93 8.16
C PRO A 173 32.68 -19.40 8.26
N CYS A 174 33.05 -20.02 7.13
CA CYS A 174 33.70 -21.33 7.11
C CYS A 174 34.69 -21.31 5.95
N ASP A 175 35.97 -21.02 6.25
CA ASP A 175 37.14 -21.46 5.48
C ASP A 175 38.38 -20.80 6.10
N ASN A 176 38.81 -21.32 7.26
CA ASN A 176 40.16 -21.08 7.77
C ASN A 176 40.58 -22.19 8.75
N ILE A 177 40.51 -23.44 8.28
CA ILE A 177 41.20 -24.56 8.90
C ILE A 177 42.01 -25.25 7.81
N GLN A 178 43.09 -24.60 7.35
CA GLN A 178 44.12 -25.29 6.55
C GLN A 178 45.52 -24.65 6.54
N ASN A 179 45.84 -23.73 7.45
CA ASN A 179 47.21 -23.18 7.60
C ASN A 179 47.73 -23.28 9.04
N ARG A 180 47.72 -24.49 9.61
CA ARG A 180 48.49 -24.85 10.82
C ARG A 180 49.26 -26.15 10.59
N ILE A 181 50.19 -26.12 9.64
CA ILE A 181 51.37 -26.99 9.63
C ILE A 181 52.45 -26.26 8.85
N GLY A 182 53.03 -25.24 9.51
CA GLY A 182 54.29 -24.62 9.14
C GLY A 182 55.36 -25.17 10.09
N LEU A 183 56.18 -26.06 9.53
CA LEU A 183 57.50 -26.50 9.97
C LEU A 183 58.18 -25.55 10.96
N CYS A 184 58.47 -26.06 12.16
CA CYS A 184 59.62 -25.61 12.93
C CYS A 184 60.85 -26.37 12.42
N SER A 185 61.95 -25.64 12.33
CA SER A 185 63.30 -26.04 11.99
C SER A 185 63.81 -27.28 12.70
#